data_AF-A0A7C4VNH4-F1
#
_entry.id   AF-A0A7C4VNH4-F1
#
_cell.length_a   1.000
_cell.length_b   1.000
_cell.length_c   1.000
_cell.angle_alpha   90.00
_cell.angle_beta   90.00
_cell.angle_gamma   90.00
#
_symmetry.space_group_name_H-M   'P 1'
#
loop_
_entity.id
_entity.type
_entity.pdbx_description
1 polymer ?
#
loop_
_entity_poly.entity_id
_entity_poly.type
_entity_poly.pdbx_seq_one_letter_code
_entity_poly.pdbx_strand_id
1 'polypeptide(L)'
;MSFRDRTVIANTIISELKNAFWEKDEVKIYHSILHIPYGYETHIPGEAQEALKGIYTKTSKHIRFTPDYIILQKGKDKIFLLEYKVTRTPRYQLGNKQWDYGQMEADAWENYINLTEAGIEVAVLIYCPYHSRPLLFGQIDPSWAIRDRTQVINSIGSGTPYVNIDLKLIPTFDEFMLNHFRVPISVTERLLDSIFFQRLATNPILTIQHHPKSPYNTVQYKTGFNWLERYK
;
A
#
# COMPACT_ATOMS: atom_id res chain seq x y z
N MET A 1 -8.90 2.27 15.26
CA MET A 1 -8.16 1.01 14.99
C MET A 1 -6.86 1.13 15.74
N SER A 2 -6.47 0.11 16.52
CA SER A 2 -5.18 0.10 17.19
C SER A 2 -4.05 -0.10 16.17
N PHE A 3 -2.82 0.25 16.54
CA PHE A 3 -1.62 -0.03 15.73
C PHE A 3 -1.49 -1.52 15.41
N ARG A 4 -1.72 -2.39 16.41
CA ARG A 4 -1.67 -3.85 16.27
C ARG A 4 -2.60 -4.35 15.17
N ASP A 5 -3.80 -3.82 15.07
CA ASP A 5 -4.75 -4.20 14.02
C ASP A 5 -4.24 -3.76 12.63
N ARG A 6 -3.60 -2.58 12.50
CA ARG A 6 -3.04 -2.12 11.21
C ARG A 6 -1.96 -3.07 10.72
N THR A 7 -1.04 -3.45 11.60
CA THR A 7 0.05 -4.38 11.30
C THR A 7 -0.50 -5.75 10.90
N VAL A 8 -1.50 -6.28 11.62
CA VAL A 8 -2.11 -7.57 11.28
C VAL A 8 -2.76 -7.52 9.90
N ILE A 9 -3.52 -6.46 9.58
CA ILE A 9 -4.18 -6.33 8.28
C ILE A 9 -3.16 -6.16 7.15
N ALA A 10 -2.11 -5.37 7.36
CA ALA A 10 -1.02 -5.22 6.39
C ALA A 10 -0.31 -6.56 6.13
N ASN A 11 0.05 -7.30 7.18
CA ASN A 11 0.66 -8.62 7.03
C ASN A 11 -0.25 -9.62 6.32
N THR A 12 -1.56 -9.56 6.56
CA THR A 12 -2.52 -10.40 5.84
C THR A 12 -2.56 -10.04 4.35
N ILE A 13 -2.61 -8.75 3.97
CA ILE A 13 -2.64 -8.38 2.56
C ILE A 13 -1.32 -8.71 1.84
N ILE A 14 -0.21 -8.51 2.54
CA ILE A 14 1.12 -8.91 2.09
C ILE A 14 1.13 -10.41 1.79
N SER A 15 0.64 -11.24 2.71
CA SER A 15 0.61 -12.70 2.51
C SER A 15 -0.28 -13.11 1.35
N GLU A 16 -1.45 -12.49 1.19
CA GLU A 16 -2.36 -12.78 0.07
C GLU A 16 -1.69 -12.44 -1.26
N LEU A 17 -1.09 -11.25 -1.39
CA LEU A 17 -0.40 -10.82 -2.62
C LEU A 17 0.87 -11.63 -2.89
N LYS A 18 1.60 -12.00 -1.84
CA LYS A 18 2.79 -12.86 -1.96
C LYS A 18 2.42 -14.18 -2.63
N ASN A 19 1.40 -14.85 -2.12
CA ASN A 19 0.97 -16.17 -2.61
C ASN A 19 0.26 -16.10 -3.98
N ALA A 20 -0.54 -15.06 -4.18
CA ALA A 20 -1.35 -14.92 -5.40
C ALA A 20 -0.54 -14.38 -6.59
N PHE A 21 0.45 -13.53 -6.34
CA PHE A 21 1.13 -12.78 -7.39
C PHE A 21 2.66 -12.86 -7.31
N TRP A 22 3.28 -12.38 -6.24
CA TRP A 22 4.74 -12.20 -6.20
C TRP A 22 5.53 -13.50 -6.30
N GLU A 23 4.99 -14.60 -5.81
CA GLU A 23 5.66 -15.90 -5.86
C GLU A 23 5.43 -16.70 -7.15
N LYS A 24 4.60 -16.20 -8.07
CA LYS A 24 4.32 -16.88 -9.34
C LYS A 24 5.52 -16.79 -10.27
N ASP A 25 5.90 -17.93 -10.86
CA ASP A 25 7.09 -18.04 -11.71
C ASP A 25 7.04 -17.07 -12.90
N GLU A 26 5.87 -16.90 -13.50
CA GLU A 26 5.63 -15.97 -14.60
C GLU A 26 5.78 -14.50 -14.24
N VAL A 27 5.76 -14.15 -12.94
CA VAL A 27 6.00 -12.78 -12.47
C VAL A 27 7.47 -12.63 -12.03
N LYS A 28 8.04 -13.66 -11.40
CA LYS A 28 9.46 -13.72 -10.99
C LYS A 28 10.47 -13.56 -12.14
N ILE A 29 10.07 -13.72 -13.40
CA ILE A 29 10.95 -13.40 -14.53
C ILE A 29 11.21 -11.89 -14.68
N TYR A 30 10.33 -11.03 -14.18
CA TYR A 30 10.41 -9.58 -14.32
C TYR A 30 11.11 -8.89 -13.14
N HIS A 31 11.14 -9.53 -11.97
CA HIS A 31 11.67 -8.94 -10.75
C HIS A 31 12.31 -9.98 -9.82
N SER A 32 13.10 -9.50 -8.87
CA SER A 32 13.45 -10.23 -7.66
C SER A 32 12.91 -9.45 -6.46
N ILE A 33 12.30 -10.16 -5.51
CA ILE A 33 11.70 -9.55 -4.33
C ILE A 33 12.41 -10.08 -3.10
N LEU A 34 12.93 -9.16 -2.32
CA LEU A 34 13.46 -9.44 -0.99
C LEU A 34 12.45 -8.95 0.03
N HIS A 35 11.80 -9.90 0.71
CA HIS A 35 10.98 -9.58 1.87
C HIS A 35 11.90 -9.21 3.02
N ILE A 36 11.70 -8.03 3.60
CA ILE A 36 12.40 -7.69 4.83
C ILE A 36 11.43 -7.92 5.98
N PRO A 37 11.62 -8.97 6.80
CA PRO A 37 10.78 -9.16 7.96
C PRO A 37 10.86 -7.91 8.84
N TYR A 38 9.68 -7.44 9.22
CA TYR A 38 9.45 -6.22 9.98
C TYR A 38 10.48 -6.02 11.10
N GLY A 39 11.21 -4.92 11.04
CA GLY A 39 12.13 -4.47 12.09
C GLY A 39 11.77 -3.05 12.49
N TYR A 40 10.91 -2.91 13.51
CA TYR A 40 10.84 -1.63 14.22
C TYR A 40 12.19 -1.43 14.90
N GLU A 41 12.86 -0.34 14.56
CA GLU A 41 14.10 0.14 15.17
C GLU A 41 15.28 -0.86 15.17
N THR A 42 16.29 -0.55 14.37
CA THR A 42 17.71 -0.97 14.48
C THR A 42 18.23 -2.26 13.85
N HIS A 43 17.42 -3.16 13.27
CA HIS A 43 17.98 -4.31 12.56
C HIS A 43 17.42 -4.53 11.15
N ILE A 44 18.10 -3.97 10.16
CA ILE A 44 18.01 -4.43 8.78
C ILE A 44 18.83 -5.74 8.71
N PRO A 45 18.23 -6.90 8.32
CA PRO A 45 18.95 -8.15 8.18
C PRO A 45 20.17 -8.03 7.26
N GLY A 46 21.23 -8.81 7.50
CA GLY A 46 22.47 -8.74 6.71
C GLY A 46 22.25 -8.86 5.21
N GLU A 47 21.36 -9.73 4.74
CA GLU A 47 21.00 -9.87 3.32
C GLU A 47 20.35 -8.61 2.75
N ALA A 48 19.48 -7.96 3.52
CA ALA A 48 18.87 -6.69 3.14
C ALA A 48 19.88 -5.54 3.20
N GLN A 49 20.80 -5.56 4.18
CA GLN A 49 21.94 -4.65 4.17
C GLN A 49 22.79 -4.88 2.92
N GLU A 50 23.23 -6.09 2.60
CA GLU A 50 24.02 -6.38 1.39
C GLU A 50 23.29 -5.99 0.10
N ALA A 51 21.99 -6.24 0.01
CA ALA A 51 21.17 -5.76 -1.11
C ALA A 51 21.15 -4.22 -1.18
N LEU A 52 21.02 -3.53 -0.02
CA LEU A 52 21.10 -2.07 0.11
C LEU A 52 22.53 -1.52 -0.06
N LYS A 53 23.57 -2.32 0.21
CA LYS A 53 25.00 -2.01 0.03
C LYS A 53 25.39 -2.09 -1.44
N GLY A 54 24.76 -2.97 -2.23
CA GLY A 54 24.80 -2.87 -3.70
C GLY A 54 24.27 -1.53 -4.22
N ILE A 55 23.45 -0.85 -3.39
CA ILE A 55 22.94 0.51 -3.58
C ILE A 55 23.74 1.54 -2.76
N TYR A 56 25.00 1.28 -2.38
CA TYR A 56 25.88 2.21 -1.66
C TYR A 56 26.11 3.51 -2.45
N THR A 57 25.08 4.32 -2.42
CA THR A 57 24.99 5.70 -2.80
C THR A 57 25.03 6.50 -1.50
N LYS A 58 25.38 7.79 -1.55
CA LYS A 58 25.26 8.65 -0.35
C LYS A 58 23.85 8.59 0.27
N THR A 59 22.86 8.20 -0.54
CA THR A 59 21.44 8.15 -0.29
C THR A 59 20.98 7.06 0.68
N SER A 60 21.65 5.90 0.75
CA SER A 60 21.23 4.79 1.63
C SER A 60 21.28 5.13 3.13
N LYS A 61 22.10 6.12 3.52
CA LYS A 61 22.17 6.66 4.88
C LYS A 61 20.91 7.42 5.30
N HIS A 62 20.03 7.76 4.36
CA HIS A 62 18.78 8.49 4.61
C HIS A 62 17.59 7.55 4.87
N ILE A 63 17.75 6.22 4.70
CA ILE A 63 16.71 5.23 5.00
C ILE A 63 16.57 5.11 6.52
N ARG A 64 15.56 5.79 7.08
CA ARG A 64 15.26 5.80 8.52
C ARG A 64 14.40 4.62 8.97
N PHE A 65 13.58 4.09 8.08
CA PHE A 65 12.66 2.99 8.33
C PHE A 65 12.92 1.86 7.33
N THR A 66 12.87 0.62 7.81
CA THR A 66 13.01 -0.57 6.96
C THR A 66 11.74 -0.73 6.12
N PRO A 67 11.83 -0.84 4.78
CA PRO A 67 10.65 -1.09 3.97
C PRO A 67 10.16 -2.52 4.15
N ASP A 68 8.89 -2.78 3.84
CA ASP A 68 8.34 -4.15 3.88
C ASP A 68 9.05 -5.05 2.86
N TYR A 69 9.38 -4.51 1.69
CA TYR A 69 10.05 -5.22 0.61
C TYR A 69 11.07 -4.35 -0.12
N ILE A 70 12.07 -5.01 -0.69
CA ILE A 70 12.89 -4.44 -1.76
C ILE A 70 12.56 -5.18 -3.05
N ILE A 71 12.20 -4.44 -4.09
CA ILE A 71 11.98 -4.99 -5.42
C ILE A 71 13.13 -4.58 -6.33
N LEU A 72 13.85 -5.57 -6.83
CA LEU A 72 14.87 -5.42 -7.85
C LEU A 72 14.23 -5.68 -9.22
N GLN A 73 14.19 -4.68 -10.08
CA GLN A 73 13.76 -4.89 -11.45
C GLN A 73 14.87 -5.58 -12.25
N LYS A 74 14.56 -6.73 -12.85
CA LYS A 74 15.54 -7.45 -13.68
C LYS A 74 15.84 -6.66 -14.95
N GLY A 75 17.13 -6.43 -15.22
CA GLY A 75 17.62 -5.80 -16.44
C GLY A 75 17.52 -4.27 -16.52
N LYS A 76 17.20 -3.56 -15.41
CA LYS A 76 17.16 -2.09 -15.39
C LYS A 76 17.99 -1.43 -14.27
N ASP A 77 18.69 -2.21 -13.45
CA ASP A 77 19.40 -1.74 -12.25
C ASP A 77 18.54 -0.83 -11.34
N LYS A 78 17.21 -0.96 -11.43
CA LYS A 78 16.25 -0.18 -10.65
C LYS A 78 15.82 -0.95 -9.43
N ILE A 79 15.76 -0.23 -8.31
CA ILE A 79 15.47 -0.80 -7.00
C ILE A 79 14.40 0.05 -6.35
N PHE A 80 13.26 -0.58 -6.04
CA PHE A 80 12.16 0.05 -5.33
C PHE A 80 12.17 -0.39 -3.87
N LEU A 81 12.07 0.58 -2.97
CA LEU A 81 11.63 0.33 -1.60
C LEU A 81 10.10 0.25 -1.64
N LEU A 82 9.55 -0.93 -1.35
CA LEU A 82 8.11 -1.17 -1.38
C LEU A 82 7.53 -1.14 0.03
N GLU A 83 6.50 -0.31 0.17
CA GLU A 83 5.73 -0.11 1.40
C GLU A 83 4.27 -0.53 1.19
N TYR A 84 3.74 -1.31 2.12
CA TYR A 84 2.33 -1.68 2.14
C TYR A 84 1.58 -0.75 3.07
N LYS A 85 0.49 -0.20 2.56
CA LYS A 85 -0.41 0.63 3.35
C LYS A 85 -1.82 0.12 3.22
N VAL A 86 -2.47 -0.03 4.35
CA VAL A 86 -3.91 -0.30 4.41
C VAL A 86 -4.58 1.00 4.82
N THR A 87 -5.39 1.54 3.93
CA THR A 87 -6.07 2.80 4.21
C THR A 87 -7.56 2.60 4.38
N ARG A 88 -8.13 3.33 5.34
CA ARG A 88 -9.56 3.50 5.50
C ARG A 88 -9.92 4.86 4.95
N THR A 89 -11.05 4.96 4.28
CA THR A 89 -11.53 6.24 3.77
C THR A 89 -11.75 7.22 4.93
N PRO A 90 -11.36 8.50 4.77
CA PRO A 90 -11.44 9.50 5.83
C PRO A 90 -12.87 9.76 6.29
N ARG A 91 -12.98 10.47 7.42
CA ARG A 91 -14.26 10.75 8.12
C ARG A 91 -15.33 11.33 7.19
N TYR A 92 -16.59 11.08 7.58
CA TYR A 92 -17.87 11.42 6.92
C TYR A 92 -18.08 12.87 6.43
N GLN A 93 -17.16 13.78 6.72
CA GLN A 93 -17.25 15.20 6.33
C GLN A 93 -17.05 15.43 4.83
N LEU A 94 -16.50 14.46 4.09
CA LEU A 94 -16.31 14.54 2.63
C LEU A 94 -17.50 13.95 1.84
N GLY A 95 -18.55 13.50 2.52
CA GLY A 95 -19.73 12.90 1.90
C GLY A 95 -19.36 11.75 0.94
N ASN A 96 -20.01 11.69 -0.21
CA ASN A 96 -19.76 10.63 -1.21
C ASN A 96 -18.36 10.69 -1.83
N LYS A 97 -17.63 11.79 -1.70
CA LYS A 97 -16.24 11.87 -2.21
C LYS A 97 -15.25 11.17 -1.29
N GLN A 98 -15.64 10.81 -0.07
CA GLN A 98 -14.75 10.14 0.90
C GLN A 98 -14.13 8.86 0.33
N TRP A 99 -14.81 8.19 -0.61
CA TRP A 99 -14.37 6.93 -1.22
C TRP A 99 -13.13 7.07 -2.09
N ASP A 100 -12.85 8.27 -2.59
CA ASP A 100 -11.69 8.59 -3.43
C ASP A 100 -10.46 8.98 -2.61
N TYR A 101 -10.55 8.97 -1.28
CA TYR A 101 -9.53 9.51 -0.40
C TYR A 101 -9.00 8.49 0.59
N GLY A 102 -7.70 8.57 0.85
CA GLY A 102 -7.01 7.75 1.83
C GLY A 102 -6.32 8.62 2.90
N GLN A 103 -5.84 7.96 3.94
CA GLN A 103 -4.98 8.53 4.96
C GLN A 103 -3.68 7.73 5.07
N MET A 104 -2.56 8.44 5.21
CA MET A 104 -1.26 7.86 5.56
C MET A 104 -0.66 8.62 6.74
N GLU A 105 0.11 7.94 7.59
CA GLU A 105 0.81 8.58 8.72
C GLU A 105 1.79 9.62 8.20
N ALA A 106 1.78 10.81 8.81
CA ALA A 106 2.52 11.96 8.29
C ALA A 106 4.03 11.73 8.29
N ASP A 107 4.57 11.14 9.36
CA ASP A 107 6.01 10.89 9.48
C ASP A 107 6.50 9.87 8.43
N ALA A 108 5.66 8.88 8.11
CA ALA A 108 5.93 7.93 7.03
C ALA A 108 5.90 8.62 5.66
N TRP A 109 4.88 9.43 5.39
CA TRP A 109 4.78 10.23 4.16
C TRP A 109 5.99 11.15 3.97
N GLU A 110 6.32 11.97 4.97
CA GLU A 110 7.47 12.88 4.93
C GLU A 110 8.78 12.11 4.68
N ASN A 111 8.94 10.94 5.31
CA ASN A 111 10.10 10.09 5.03
C ASN A 111 10.16 9.60 3.59
N TYR A 112 9.04 9.13 3.01
CA TYR A 112 9.01 8.66 1.63
C TYR A 112 9.32 9.77 0.63
N ILE A 113 8.76 10.97 0.83
CA ILE A 113 9.06 12.14 0.01
C ILE A 113 10.55 12.48 0.07
N ASN A 114 11.13 12.57 1.27
CA ASN A 114 12.56 12.85 1.44
C ASN A 114 13.45 11.79 0.76
N LEU A 115 13.08 10.50 0.81
CA LEU A 115 13.82 9.43 0.14
C LEU A 115 13.77 9.59 -1.37
N THR A 116 12.60 9.91 -1.92
CA THR A 116 12.44 10.12 -3.37
C THR A 116 13.13 11.39 -3.87
N GLU A 117 13.11 12.48 -3.12
CA GLU A 117 13.92 13.68 -3.41
C GLU A 117 15.43 13.38 -3.41
N ALA A 118 15.86 12.42 -2.58
CA ALA A 118 17.24 11.97 -2.54
C ALA A 118 17.59 11.03 -3.73
N GLY A 119 16.62 10.62 -4.54
CA GLY A 119 16.79 9.75 -5.71
C GLY A 119 16.58 8.26 -5.42
N ILE A 120 15.96 7.91 -4.29
CA ILE A 120 15.55 6.53 -4.00
C ILE A 120 14.12 6.31 -4.51
N GLU A 121 13.94 5.27 -5.32
CA GLU A 121 12.61 4.90 -5.82
C GLU A 121 11.80 4.28 -4.66
N VAL A 122 10.77 4.97 -4.18
CA VAL A 122 9.84 4.46 -3.15
C VAL A 122 8.49 4.21 -3.80
N ALA A 123 8.00 2.97 -3.72
CA ALA A 123 6.69 2.59 -4.22
C ALA A 123 5.77 2.17 -3.07
N VAL A 124 4.52 2.61 -3.10
CA VAL A 124 3.53 2.34 -2.06
C VAL A 124 2.37 1.56 -2.66
N LEU A 125 2.15 0.35 -2.15
CA LEU A 125 0.98 -0.46 -2.47
C LEU A 125 -0.10 -0.18 -1.42
N ILE A 126 -1.21 0.40 -1.87
CA ILE A 126 -2.34 0.75 -1.02
C ILE A 126 -3.47 -0.24 -1.25
N TYR A 127 -3.84 -0.96 -0.19
CA TYR A 127 -5.11 -1.67 -0.13
C TYR A 127 -6.18 -0.76 0.50
N CYS A 128 -7.22 -0.45 -0.27
CA CYS A 128 -8.37 0.30 0.19
C CYS A 128 -9.66 -0.48 -0.14
N PRO A 129 -10.27 -1.18 0.83
CA PRO A 129 -11.46 -1.98 0.56
C PRO A 129 -12.64 -1.13 0.08
N TYR A 130 -12.67 0.15 0.46
CA TYR A 130 -13.73 1.13 0.19
C TYR A 130 -13.70 1.76 -1.21
N HIS A 131 -12.53 1.76 -1.84
CA HIS A 131 -12.31 2.42 -3.11
C HIS A 131 -12.71 1.49 -4.27
N SER A 132 -13.23 2.03 -5.37
CA SER A 132 -13.66 1.23 -6.54
C SER A 132 -12.53 0.45 -7.22
N ARG A 133 -11.29 0.89 -6.98
CA ARG A 133 -10.03 0.22 -7.34
C ARG A 133 -9.33 -0.19 -6.02
N PRO A 134 -9.50 -1.42 -5.53
CA PRO A 134 -9.10 -1.77 -4.16
C PRO A 134 -7.59 -1.93 -3.97
N LEU A 135 -6.86 -2.21 -5.04
CA LEU A 135 -5.41 -2.30 -5.05
C LEU A 135 -4.84 -1.19 -5.93
N LEU A 136 -4.20 -0.23 -5.28
CA LEU A 136 -3.51 0.88 -5.92
C LEU A 136 -2.02 0.71 -5.70
N PHE A 137 -1.21 1.03 -6.70
CA PHE A 137 0.23 0.92 -6.59
C PHE A 137 0.87 2.07 -7.35
N GLY A 138 1.72 2.83 -6.68
CA GLY A 138 2.36 3.98 -7.29
C GLY A 138 3.71 4.28 -6.66
N GLN A 139 4.55 4.98 -7.42
CA GLN A 139 5.72 5.65 -6.87
C GLN A 139 5.25 6.88 -6.11
N ILE A 140 5.81 7.13 -4.92
CA ILE A 140 5.41 8.25 -4.09
C ILE A 140 5.56 9.58 -4.87
N ASP A 141 4.51 10.40 -4.83
CA ASP A 141 4.45 11.68 -5.53
C ASP A 141 3.78 12.72 -4.62
N PRO A 142 4.41 13.88 -4.36
CA PRO A 142 3.83 14.95 -3.54
C PRO A 142 2.41 15.37 -3.96
N SER A 143 2.07 15.26 -5.25
CA SER A 143 0.76 15.61 -5.80
C SER A 143 -0.38 14.76 -5.27
N TRP A 144 -0.11 13.59 -4.68
CA TRP A 144 -1.16 12.80 -4.04
C TRP A 144 -1.75 13.50 -2.82
N ALA A 145 -0.98 14.36 -2.14
CA ALA A 145 -1.45 15.05 -0.94
C ALA A 145 -2.48 16.14 -1.27
N ILE A 146 -3.63 16.08 -0.60
CA ILE A 146 -4.70 17.08 -0.74
C ILE A 146 -4.50 18.22 0.25
N ARG A 147 -3.91 17.88 1.40
CA ARG A 147 -3.61 18.79 2.51
C ARG A 147 -2.37 18.30 3.24
N ASP A 148 -1.69 19.24 3.86
CA ASP A 148 -0.55 18.98 4.71
C ASP A 148 -0.93 18.16 5.95
N ARG A 149 0.10 17.87 6.76
CA ARG A 149 0.03 17.21 8.06
C ARG A 149 -1.17 17.70 8.87
N THR A 150 -2.10 16.79 9.13
CA THR A 150 -3.33 17.03 9.88
C THR A 150 -3.32 16.17 11.14
N GLN A 151 -3.78 16.71 12.26
CA GLN A 151 -4.00 15.96 13.50
C GLN A 151 -5.49 15.89 13.82
N VAL A 152 -6.00 14.73 14.23
CA VAL A 152 -7.40 14.63 14.65
C VAL A 152 -7.53 15.16 16.08
N ILE A 153 -8.01 16.39 16.24
CA ILE A 153 -8.11 17.07 17.55
C ILE A 153 -9.10 16.36 18.49
N ASN A 154 -10.05 15.56 17.98
CA ASN A 154 -11.05 14.83 18.76
C ASN A 154 -11.26 13.40 18.24
N SER A 155 -10.39 12.46 18.58
CA SER A 155 -10.57 11.03 18.25
C SER A 155 -10.24 10.11 19.42
N ILE A 156 -11.03 9.05 19.59
CA ILE A 156 -10.81 7.97 20.57
C ILE A 156 -9.74 6.98 20.03
N GLY A 157 -8.65 7.49 19.45
CA GLY A 157 -7.61 6.71 18.77
C GLY A 157 -6.25 7.38 18.86
N SER A 158 -5.20 6.78 18.27
CA SER A 158 -3.88 7.43 18.27
C SER A 158 -4.01 8.77 17.55
N GLY A 159 -3.69 9.86 18.25
CA GLY A 159 -3.64 11.21 17.71
C GLY A 159 -2.46 11.40 16.76
N THR A 160 -2.01 10.32 16.10
CA THR A 160 -0.90 10.29 15.16
C THR A 160 -1.26 11.19 13.98
N PRO A 161 -0.42 12.18 13.67
CA PRO A 161 -0.64 13.03 12.50
C PRO A 161 -0.69 12.21 11.22
N TYR A 162 -1.50 12.66 10.26
CA TYR A 162 -1.71 12.00 8.98
C TYR A 162 -1.77 13.01 7.84
N VAL A 163 -1.54 12.52 6.64
CA VAL A 163 -1.72 13.23 5.36
C VAL A 163 -2.90 12.58 4.64
N ASN A 164 -3.82 13.40 4.10
CA ASN A 164 -4.90 12.90 3.26
C ASN A 164 -4.41 12.85 1.81
N ILE A 165 -4.63 11.70 1.17
CA ILE A 165 -4.19 11.46 -0.21
C ILE A 165 -5.37 11.25 -1.15
N ASP A 166 -5.27 11.73 -2.39
CA ASP A 166 -6.22 11.48 -3.47
C ASP A 166 -5.86 10.16 -4.15
N LEU A 167 -6.69 9.14 -3.91
CA LEU A 167 -6.49 7.81 -4.44
C LEU A 167 -6.67 7.77 -5.96
N LYS A 168 -7.37 8.74 -6.58
CA LYS A 168 -7.53 8.84 -8.04
C LYS A 168 -6.24 9.14 -8.77
N LEU A 169 -5.29 9.79 -8.09
CA LEU A 169 -3.98 10.11 -8.66
C LEU A 169 -3.01 8.92 -8.62
N ILE A 170 -3.39 7.84 -7.93
CA ILE A 170 -2.57 6.65 -7.77
C ILE A 170 -3.00 5.62 -8.82
N PRO A 171 -2.06 5.10 -9.63
CA PRO A 171 -2.35 4.04 -10.60
C PRO A 171 -2.91 2.78 -9.94
N THR A 172 -3.61 1.96 -10.72
CA THR A 172 -3.94 0.62 -10.27
C THR A 172 -2.69 -0.27 -10.21
N PHE A 173 -2.82 -1.37 -9.48
CA PHE A 173 -1.74 -2.36 -9.38
C PHE A 173 -1.26 -2.84 -10.77
N ASP A 174 -2.17 -3.18 -11.67
CA ASP A 174 -1.88 -3.64 -13.02
C ASP A 174 -1.21 -2.56 -13.89
N GLU A 175 -1.69 -1.32 -13.85
CA GLU A 175 -1.08 -0.18 -14.56
C GLU A 175 0.38 0.03 -14.12
N PHE A 176 0.64 0.00 -12.81
CA PHE A 176 1.99 0.16 -12.28
C PHE A 176 2.90 -1.00 -12.65
N MET A 177 2.41 -2.24 -12.53
CA MET A 177 3.16 -3.44 -12.89
C MET A 177 3.56 -3.46 -14.37
N LEU A 178 2.67 -3.01 -15.26
CA LEU A 178 3.00 -2.85 -16.68
C LEU A 178 4.06 -1.76 -16.89
N ASN A 179 3.84 -0.57 -16.36
CA ASN A 179 4.67 0.60 -16.66
C ASN A 179 6.09 0.48 -16.08
N HIS A 180 6.20 -0.05 -14.85
CA HIS A 180 7.47 -0.13 -14.14
C HIS A 180 8.14 -1.47 -14.31
N PHE A 181 7.42 -2.59 -14.20
CA PHE A 181 8.01 -3.93 -14.22
C PHE A 181 7.83 -4.68 -15.55
N ARG A 182 7.07 -4.13 -16.50
CA ARG A 182 6.74 -4.76 -17.80
C ARG A 182 5.96 -6.08 -17.64
N VAL A 183 5.28 -6.27 -16.52
CA VAL A 183 4.37 -7.41 -16.36
C VAL A 183 3.09 -7.10 -17.16
N PRO A 184 2.68 -7.96 -18.11
CA PRO A 184 1.48 -7.70 -18.89
C PRO A 184 0.22 -7.61 -18.03
N ILE A 185 -0.70 -6.70 -18.38
CA ILE A 185 -1.99 -6.53 -17.68
C ILE A 185 -2.75 -7.86 -17.62
N SER A 186 -2.73 -8.66 -18.69
CA SER A 186 -3.39 -9.97 -18.74
C SER A 186 -2.83 -10.98 -17.72
N VAL A 187 -1.56 -10.85 -17.32
CA VAL A 187 -0.97 -11.68 -16.26
C VAL A 187 -1.49 -11.20 -14.90
N THR A 188 -1.49 -9.89 -14.65
CA THR A 188 -2.04 -9.33 -13.40
C THR A 188 -3.52 -9.62 -13.23
N GLU A 189 -4.33 -9.47 -14.28
CA GLU A 189 -5.79 -9.74 -14.22
C GLU A 189 -6.09 -11.21 -13.99
N ARG A 190 -5.33 -12.13 -14.60
CA ARG A 190 -5.52 -13.56 -14.38
C ARG A 190 -5.10 -14.01 -12.98
N LEU A 191 -4.03 -13.43 -12.42
CA LEU A 191 -3.53 -13.80 -11.10
C LEU A 191 -4.32 -13.13 -9.96
N LEU A 192 -4.78 -11.90 -10.19
CA LEU A 192 -5.61 -11.13 -9.28
C LEU A 192 -7.06 -11.10 -9.82
N ASP A 193 -7.62 -12.29 -9.99
CA ASP A 193 -8.94 -12.52 -10.56
C ASP A 193 -10.08 -12.29 -9.55
N SER A 194 -11.31 -12.58 -9.98
CA SER A 194 -12.49 -12.54 -9.12
C SER A 194 -12.36 -13.41 -7.88
N ILE A 195 -11.71 -14.57 -7.98
CA ILE A 195 -11.51 -15.49 -6.84
C ILE A 195 -10.56 -14.86 -5.82
N PHE A 196 -9.46 -14.25 -6.26
CA PHE A 196 -8.56 -13.52 -5.37
C PHE A 196 -9.31 -12.42 -4.62
N PHE A 197 -10.06 -11.59 -5.33
CA PHE A 197 -10.82 -10.51 -4.74
C PHE A 197 -11.93 -11.02 -3.81
N GLN A 198 -12.60 -12.14 -4.13
CA GLN A 198 -13.57 -12.78 -3.24
C GLN A 198 -12.91 -13.28 -1.95
N ARG A 199 -11.68 -13.82 -2.01
CA ARG A 199 -10.92 -14.20 -0.80
C ARG A 199 -10.64 -12.98 0.07
N LEU A 200 -10.21 -11.85 -0.51
CA LEU A 200 -10.01 -10.62 0.25
C LEU A 200 -11.31 -10.14 0.91
N ALA A 201 -12.42 -10.21 0.18
CA ALA A 201 -13.72 -9.73 0.64
C ALA A 201 -14.32 -10.57 1.78
N THR A 202 -14.00 -11.86 1.82
CA THR A 202 -14.50 -12.82 2.81
C THR A 202 -13.54 -13.02 3.98
N ASN A 203 -12.30 -12.50 3.89
CA ASN A 203 -11.33 -12.60 4.96
C ASN A 203 -11.74 -11.70 6.15
N PRO A 204 -11.98 -12.26 7.36
CA PRO A 204 -12.46 -11.51 8.52
C PRO A 204 -11.48 -10.46 9.05
N ILE A 205 -10.19 -10.62 8.74
CA ILE A 205 -9.13 -9.66 9.13
C ILE A 205 -9.16 -8.46 8.18
N LEU A 206 -9.31 -8.72 6.87
CA LEU A 206 -9.30 -7.69 5.84
C LEU A 206 -10.64 -6.97 5.69
N THR A 207 -11.71 -7.52 6.25
CA THR A 207 -13.02 -6.88 6.22
C THR A 207 -13.04 -5.68 7.16
N ILE A 208 -13.07 -4.50 6.56
CA ILE A 208 -13.22 -3.27 7.31
C ILE A 208 -14.70 -2.90 7.36
N GLN A 209 -15.27 -2.96 8.56
CA GLN A 209 -16.64 -2.51 8.82
C GLN A 209 -16.64 -1.04 9.22
N HIS A 210 -17.69 -0.32 8.80
CA HIS A 210 -17.96 1.00 9.32
C HIS A 210 -18.23 0.94 10.83
N HIS A 211 -17.94 2.05 11.52
CA HIS A 211 -18.36 2.20 12.90
C HIS A 211 -19.89 2.00 13.00
N PRO A 212 -20.44 1.34 14.05
CA PRO A 212 -21.87 1.07 14.14
C PRO A 212 -22.78 2.29 13.97
N LYS A 213 -22.31 3.45 14.44
CA LYS A 213 -22.99 4.76 14.34
C LYS A 213 -22.78 5.50 13.01
N SER A 214 -22.10 4.88 12.03
CA SER A 214 -21.88 5.47 10.72
C SER A 214 -23.18 5.54 9.93
N PRO A 215 -23.50 6.66 9.25
CA PRO A 215 -24.62 6.69 8.30
C PRO A 215 -24.39 5.76 7.10
N TYR A 216 -23.16 5.32 6.87
CA TYR A 216 -22.78 4.35 5.84
C TYR A 216 -22.73 2.90 6.35
N ASN A 217 -23.12 2.63 7.61
CA ASN A 217 -23.30 1.26 8.08
C ASN A 217 -24.67 0.70 7.62
N THR A 218 -24.92 0.73 6.31
CA THR A 218 -26.14 0.22 5.67
C THR A 218 -25.79 -1.03 4.86
N VAL A 219 -26.76 -1.90 4.54
CA VAL A 219 -26.52 -3.13 3.74
C VAL A 219 -25.72 -2.84 2.46
N GLN A 220 -25.92 -1.67 1.84
CA GLN A 220 -25.24 -1.24 0.63
C GLN A 220 -23.75 -0.92 0.82
N TYR A 221 -23.33 -0.40 1.98
CA TYR A 221 -21.96 0.08 2.22
C TYR A 221 -21.29 -0.60 3.43
N LYS A 222 -21.97 -1.57 4.09
CA LYS A 222 -21.58 -2.20 5.36
C LYS A 222 -20.21 -2.84 5.31
N THR A 223 -19.89 -3.44 4.17
CA THR A 223 -18.56 -3.91 3.82
C THR A 223 -18.09 -3.02 2.69
N GLY A 224 -16.91 -2.41 2.80
CA GLY A 224 -16.46 -1.36 1.88
C GLY A 224 -16.38 -1.74 0.40
N PHE A 225 -16.68 -2.97 0.01
CA PHE A 225 -16.38 -3.53 -1.29
C PHE A 225 -17.31 -3.03 -2.41
N ASN A 226 -17.17 -1.74 -2.74
CA ASN A 226 -17.82 -1.08 -3.87
C ASN A 226 -17.36 -1.62 -5.25
N TRP A 227 -16.51 -2.64 -5.26
CA TRP A 227 -15.95 -3.29 -6.44
C TRP A 227 -16.45 -4.72 -6.65
N LEU A 228 -17.29 -5.28 -5.76
CA LEU A 228 -17.76 -6.66 -5.91
C LEU A 228 -18.44 -6.89 -7.27
N GLU A 229 -19.27 -5.95 -7.74
CA GLU A 229 -19.92 -6.04 -9.07
C GLU A 229 -18.92 -6.02 -10.23
N ARG A 230 -17.74 -5.40 -10.07
CA ARG A 230 -16.69 -5.36 -11.12
C ARG A 230 -16.01 -6.72 -11.30
N TYR A 231 -15.99 -7.53 -10.26
CA TYR A 231 -15.28 -8.82 -10.21
C TYR A 231 -16.24 -9.99 -9.92
N LYS A 232 -17.52 -9.85 -10.30
CA LYS A 232 -18.48 -10.96 -10.33
C LYS A 232 -18.31 -11.83 -11.57
#